data_AF-A0A7X7YGS5-F1
#
_entry.id   AF-A0A7X7YGS5-F1
#
_cell.length_a   1.000
_cell.length_b   1.000
_cell.length_c   1.000
_cell.angle_alpha   90.00
_cell.angle_beta   90.00
_cell.angle_gamma   90.00
#
_symmetry.space_group_name_H-M   'P 1'
#
loop_
_entity.id
_entity.type
_entity.pdbx_description
1 polymer ?
#
loop_
_entity_poly.entity_id
_entity_poly.type
_entity_poly.pdbx_seq_one_letter_code
_entity_poly.pdbx_strand_id
1 'polypeptide(L)'
;MSAVPTPAPRTGELRELGDALTRIAGALLARGVLLQEALDAFELRFLLAAVQRHDGNLSHAATELGIHRNTLRSKLQRNGHRAR
;
A
#
# COMPACT_ATOMS: atom_id res chain seq x y z
N MET A 1 1.81 19.68 17.12
CA MET A 1 1.69 18.28 16.66
C MET A 1 3.10 17.77 16.42
N SER A 2 3.64 16.99 17.36
CA SER A 2 5.00 16.45 17.26
C SER A 2 4.94 15.19 16.41
N ALA A 3 5.56 15.20 15.22
CA ALA A 3 5.72 13.99 14.43
C ALA A 3 6.66 13.05 15.19
N VAL A 4 6.11 11.94 15.69
CA VAL A 4 6.92 10.85 16.24
C VAL A 4 7.77 10.30 15.08
N PRO A 5 9.12 10.30 15.17
CA PRO A 5 9.92 9.62 14.17
C PRO A 5 9.61 8.12 14.26
N THR A 6 9.09 7.55 13.16
CA THR A 6 8.92 6.09 13.04
C THR A 6 10.29 5.45 13.26
N PRO A 7 10.49 4.61 14.28
CA PRO A 7 11.76 3.94 14.47
C PRO A 7 12.05 3.07 13.25
N ALA A 8 13.30 3.10 12.77
CA ALA A 8 13.73 2.22 11.69
C ALA A 8 13.46 0.76 12.09
N PRO A 9 12.91 -0.06 11.19
CA PRO A 9 12.50 -1.41 11.53
C PRO A 9 13.71 -2.21 12.00
N ARG A 10 13.58 -2.88 13.15
CA ARG A 10 14.64 -3.75 13.67
C ARG A 10 14.80 -4.94 12.71
N THR A 11 16.00 -5.50 12.57
CA THR A 11 16.30 -6.58 11.61
C THR A 11 15.32 -7.78 11.67
N GLY A 12 14.71 -8.05 12.84
CA GLY A 12 13.63 -9.03 13.00
C GLY A 12 12.30 -8.64 12.34
N GLU A 13 11.89 -7.38 12.45
CA GLU A 13 10.63 -6.87 11.87
C GLU A 13 10.65 -6.94 10.33
N LEU A 14 11.81 -6.71 9.72
CA LEU A 14 12.00 -6.88 8.27
C LEU A 14 11.84 -8.34 7.82
N ARG A 15 12.31 -9.30 8.64
CA ARG A 15 12.14 -10.73 8.35
C ARG A 15 10.68 -11.14 8.46
N GLU A 16 9.98 -10.72 9.51
CA GLU A 16 8.56 -11.02 9.69
C GLU A 16 7.70 -10.48 8.54
N LEU A 17 8.02 -9.27 8.06
CA LEU A 17 7.37 -8.68 6.89
C LEU A 17 7.66 -9.49 5.60
N GLY A 18 8.91 -9.93 5.42
CA GLY A 18 9.31 -10.80 4.31
C GLY A 18 8.57 -12.14 4.31
N ASP A 19 8.42 -12.76 5.48
CA ASP A 19 7.68 -14.01 5.63
C ASP A 19 6.18 -13.82 5.35
N ALA A 20 5.61 -12.70 5.80
CA ALA A 20 4.22 -12.34 5.49
C ALA A 20 4.00 -12.14 3.99
N LEU A 21 4.91 -11.43 3.31
CA LEU A 21 4.85 -11.26 1.85
C LEU A 21 4.95 -12.60 1.11
N THR A 22 5.86 -13.48 1.53
CA THR A 22 6.01 -14.82 0.97
C THR A 22 4.72 -15.62 1.05
N ARG A 23 4.04 -15.60 2.21
CA ARG A 23 2.75 -16.29 2.40
C ARG A 23 1.65 -15.72 1.51
N ILE A 24 1.56 -14.40 1.40
CA ILE A 24 0.57 -13.73 0.54
C ILE A 24 0.81 -14.07 -0.93
N ALA A 25 2.06 -14.00 -1.40
CA ALA A 25 2.43 -14.33 -2.77
C ALA A 25 2.05 -15.78 -3.12
N GLY A 26 2.36 -16.74 -2.24
CA GLY A 26 1.95 -18.13 -2.42
C GLY A 26 0.42 -18.30 -2.50
N ALA A 27 -0.32 -17.59 -1.66
CA ALA A 27 -1.79 -17.64 -1.67
C ALA A 27 -2.43 -17.04 -2.95
N LEU A 28 -1.82 -16.00 -3.52
CA LEU A 28 -2.26 -15.38 -4.78
C LEU A 28 -1.96 -16.31 -5.97
N LEU A 29 -0.75 -16.87 -6.03
CA LEU A 29 -0.36 -17.83 -7.08
C LEU A 29 -1.23 -19.09 -7.06
N ALA A 30 -1.54 -19.62 -5.89
CA ALA A 30 -2.43 -20.79 -5.75
C ALA A 30 -3.86 -20.55 -6.25
N ARG A 31 -4.27 -19.27 -6.38
CA ARG A 31 -5.59 -18.86 -6.90
C ARG A 31 -5.54 -18.44 -8.36
N GLY A 32 -4.38 -18.55 -9.02
CA GLY A 32 -4.21 -18.14 -10.42
C GLY A 32 -4.26 -16.63 -10.64
N VAL A 33 -4.05 -15.83 -9.58
CA VAL A 33 -4.03 -14.36 -9.71
C VAL A 33 -2.82 -13.95 -10.55
N LEU A 34 -3.06 -13.15 -11.59
CA LEU A 34 -2.01 -12.63 -12.44
C LEU A 34 -1.17 -11.59 -11.69
N LEU A 35 0.10 -11.46 -12.05
CA LEU A 35 1.01 -10.50 -11.42
C LEU A 35 0.44 -9.08 -11.40
N GLN A 36 -0.17 -8.63 -12.51
CA GLN A 36 -0.73 -7.28 -12.59
C GLN A 36 -1.91 -7.11 -11.63
N GLU A 37 -2.77 -8.12 -11.48
CA GLU A 37 -3.91 -8.08 -10.55
C GLU A 37 -3.44 -8.03 -9.09
N ALA A 38 -2.39 -8.81 -8.77
CA ALA A 38 -1.76 -8.79 -7.45
C ALA A 38 -1.15 -7.41 -7.14
N LEU A 39 -0.44 -6.80 -8.09
CA LEU A 39 0.16 -5.48 -7.94
C LEU A 39 -0.90 -4.38 -7.79
N ASP A 40 -1.96 -4.41 -8.61
CA ASP A 40 -3.06 -3.44 -8.52
C ASP A 40 -3.80 -3.55 -7.17
N ALA A 41 -4.03 -4.78 -6.70
CA ALA A 41 -4.68 -5.07 -5.42
C ALA A 41 -3.82 -4.64 -4.22
N PHE A 42 -2.51 -4.84 -4.29
CA PHE A 42 -1.55 -4.35 -3.28
C PHE A 42 -1.51 -2.82 -3.31
N GLU A 43 -1.34 -2.22 -4.49
CA GLU A 43 -1.24 -0.78 -4.65
C GLU A 43 -2.48 -0.09 -4.06
N LEU A 44 -3.70 -0.54 -4.39
CA LEU A 44 -4.92 0.04 -3.82
C LEU A 44 -4.92 0.01 -2.28
N ARG A 45 -4.58 -1.13 -1.68
CA ARG A 45 -4.55 -1.28 -0.20
C ARG A 45 -3.49 -0.39 0.43
N PHE A 46 -2.32 -0.29 -0.18
CA PHE A 46 -1.22 0.55 0.30
C PHE A 46 -1.60 2.03 0.25
N LEU A 47 -2.22 2.49 -0.85
CA LEU A 47 -2.69 3.87 -0.99
C LEU A 47 -3.81 4.19 0.00
N LEU A 48 -4.79 3.29 0.18
CA LEU A 48 -5.87 3.47 1.16
C LEU A 48 -5.35 3.55 2.59
N ALA A 49 -4.37 2.71 2.95
CA ALA A 49 -3.74 2.76 4.27
C ALA A 49 -3.05 4.11 4.52
N ALA A 50 -2.31 4.63 3.54
CA ALA A 50 -1.70 5.96 3.65
C ALA A 50 -2.75 7.07 3.80
N VAL A 51 -3.85 6.99 3.05
CA VAL A 51 -4.97 7.97 3.16
C VAL A 51 -5.63 7.89 4.53
N GLN A 52 -5.86 6.70 5.07
CA GLN A 52 -6.47 6.48 6.38
C GLN A 52 -5.58 7.02 7.52
N ARG A 53 -4.25 6.88 7.41
CA ARG A 53 -3.29 7.43 8.39
C ARG A 53 -3.33 8.96 8.51
N HIS A 54 -3.85 9.64 7.49
CA HIS A 54 -4.03 11.09 7.44
C HIS A 54 -5.51 11.50 7.44
N ASP A 55 -6.40 10.68 8.00
CA ASP A 55 -7.82 10.97 8.15
C ASP A 55 -8.53 11.38 6.83
N GLY A 56 -8.12 10.77 5.71
CA GLY A 56 -8.67 11.09 4.39
C GLY A 56 -7.96 12.25 3.67
N ASN A 57 -6.96 12.89 4.28
CA ASN A 57 -6.24 14.00 3.66
C ASN A 57 -5.29 13.52 2.56
N LEU A 58 -5.77 13.60 1.32
CA LEU A 58 -5.03 13.20 0.13
C LEU A 58 -3.72 13.98 -0.08
N SER A 59 -3.63 15.23 0.37
CA SER A 59 -2.40 16.01 0.21
C SER A 59 -1.30 15.46 1.11
N HIS A 60 -1.60 15.24 2.38
CA HIS A 60 -0.64 14.68 3.34
C HIS A 60 -0.28 13.23 3.02
N ALA A 61 -1.26 12.41 2.63
CA ALA A 61 -1.01 11.05 2.19
C ALA A 61 -0.12 11.00 0.93
N ALA A 62 -0.33 11.89 -0.04
CA ALA A 62 0.53 11.98 -1.22
C ALA A 62 1.96 12.40 -0.87
N THR A 63 2.12 13.34 0.08
CA THR A 63 3.43 13.72 0.63
C THR A 63 4.13 12.53 1.32
N GLU A 64 3.44 11.76 2.16
CA GLU A 64 4.01 10.54 2.79
C GLU A 64 4.44 9.50 1.75
N LEU A 65 3.63 9.32 0.71
CA LEU A 65 3.90 8.39 -0.39
C LEU A 65 4.96 8.88 -1.38
N GLY A 66 5.44 10.12 -1.27
CA GLY A 66 6.41 10.71 -2.19
C GLY A 66 5.88 10.90 -3.62
N ILE A 67 4.56 11.08 -3.79
CA ILE A 67 3.93 11.27 -5.10
C ILE A 67 3.09 12.54 -5.13
N HIS A 68 2.80 13.04 -6.33
CA HIS A 68 1.89 14.17 -6.48
C HIS A 68 0.44 13.75 -6.13
N ARG A 69 -0.33 14.65 -5.48
CA ARG A 69 -1.74 14.40 -5.11
C ARG A 69 -2.62 13.95 -6.27
N ASN A 70 -2.40 14.49 -7.47
CA ASN A 70 -3.16 14.09 -8.66
C ASN A 70 -2.84 12.65 -9.09
N THR A 71 -1.59 12.21 -8.90
CA THR A 71 -1.18 10.83 -9.14
C THR A 71 -1.86 9.89 -8.15
N LEU A 72 -1.90 10.24 -6.87
CA LEU A 72 -2.63 9.49 -5.85
C LEU A 72 -4.12 9.35 -6.22
N ARG A 73 -4.78 10.47 -6.54
CA ARG A 73 -6.19 10.47 -6.95
C ARG A 73 -6.45 9.57 -8.17
N SER A 74 -5.62 9.68 -9.21
CA SER A 74 -5.73 8.85 -10.42
C SER A 74 -5.55 7.36 -10.12
N LYS A 75 -4.57 6.99 -9.27
CA LYS A 75 -4.35 5.60 -8.87
C LYS A 75 -5.52 5.04 -8.06
N LEU A 76 -6.06 5.80 -7.12
CA LEU A 76 -7.25 5.41 -6.34
C LEU A 76 -8.47 5.17 -7.24
N GLN A 77 -8.71 6.04 -8.22
CA GLN A 77 -9.81 5.86 -9.18
C GLN A 77 -9.60 4.61 -10.04
N ARG A 78 -8.43 4.48 -10.68
CA ARG A 78 -8.13 3.35 -11.58
C ARG A 78 -8.27 2.00 -10.88
N ASN A 79 -7.73 1.88 -9.67
CA ASN A 79 -7.70 0.61 -8.97
C ASN A 79 -9.02 0.34 -8.22
N GLY A 80 -9.77 1.39 -7.84
CA GLY A 80 -11.10 1.27 -7.23
C GLY A 80 -12.20 0.80 -8.19
N HIS A 81 -12.07 1.08 -9.49
CA HIS A 81 -13.04 0.62 -10.51
C HIS A 81 -12.79 -0.82 -11.01
N ARG A 82 -11.57 -1.34 -10.86
CA ARG A 82 -11.19 -2.68 -11.34
C ARG A 82 -11.56 -3.84 -10.41
N ALA A 83 -12.02 -3.55 -9.19
CA ALA A 83 -12.43 -4.56 -8.22
C ALA A 83 -13.93 -4.97 -8.33
N ARG A 84 -14.59 -4.64 -9.45
CA ARG A 84 -15.98 -5.04 -9.75
C ARG A 84 -16.03 -6.06 -10.88
#